data_AF-A0A1D3JG52-F1
#
_entry.id   AF-A0A1D3JG52-F1
#
_cell.length_a   1.000
_cell.length_b   1.000
_cell.length_c   1.000
_cell.angle_alpha   90.00
_cell.angle_beta   90.00
_cell.angle_gamma   90.00
#
_symmetry.space_group_name_H-M   'P 1'
#
loop_
_entity.id
_entity.type
_entity.pdbx_description
1 polymer ?
#
loop_
_entity_poly.entity_id
_entity_poly.type
_entity_poly.pdbx_seq_one_letter_code
_entity_poly.pdbx_strand_id
1 'polypeptide(L)'
;MFYTLRGTFNNIDDNEHRKFLNNSDQTLRNIALNLVENYKAQYEVCKTKNDYKECCNYLNKWLNEKRALYTSNAKCKSHNELWEHYIEGLWTKMQEHVEKEEEKCKRKVSGPDFFQDKWIISSCNNSQSIVIQDSCPEVAEPKEKECPPTIPPTSSSCKAVLTTTYVIFGILLFSMYLLRVLKKILYSILYIVFSSVGMKINNLIRGEKIKRRDADKENNESFRSYDNSNVESLDRRFNVIYNSFQN
;
A
#
# COMPACT_ATOMS: atom_id res chain seq x y z
N MET A 1 3.37 -0.52 14.46
CA MET A 1 2.47 -0.94 13.37
C MET A 1 2.92 -0.20 12.10
N PHE A 2 3.85 -0.78 11.32
CA PHE A 2 4.52 -0.11 10.19
C PHE A 2 3.93 -0.48 8.81
N TYR A 3 2.89 -1.31 8.83
CA TYR A 3 2.16 -1.83 7.68
C TYR A 3 0.82 -1.11 7.47
N THR A 4 0.56 -0.05 8.24
CA THR A 4 -0.64 0.76 8.10
C THR A 4 -0.51 1.62 6.86
N LEU A 5 -1.37 1.38 5.87
CA LEU A 5 -1.55 2.30 4.75
C LEU A 5 -2.25 3.55 5.26
N ARG A 6 -1.55 4.69 5.23
CA ARG A 6 -2.07 5.97 5.68
C ARG A 6 -2.55 6.79 4.50
N GLY A 7 -3.77 7.31 4.59
CA GLY A 7 -4.27 8.36 3.71
C GLY A 7 -4.10 9.77 4.28
N THR A 8 -3.74 9.87 5.57
CA THR A 8 -3.62 11.13 6.31
C THR A 8 -2.33 11.14 7.13
N PHE A 9 -1.66 12.29 7.18
CA PHE A 9 -0.41 12.50 7.90
C PHE A 9 -0.58 13.69 8.84
N ASN A 10 -0.73 13.41 10.13
CA ASN A 10 -1.08 14.41 11.15
C ASN A 10 0.14 14.91 11.92
N ASN A 11 1.28 14.21 11.81
CA ASN A 11 2.50 14.52 12.54
C ASN A 11 3.51 15.35 11.72
N ILE A 12 3.11 15.81 10.53
CA ILE A 12 3.96 16.60 9.65
C ILE A 12 3.89 18.06 10.07
N ASP A 13 5.01 18.56 10.59
CA ASP A 13 5.27 20.00 10.69
C ASP A 13 5.75 20.56 9.33
N ASP A 14 4.97 21.46 8.75
CA ASP A 14 5.25 22.09 7.45
C ASP A 14 6.46 23.03 7.46
N ASN A 15 6.86 23.56 8.61
CA ASN A 15 8.06 24.40 8.72
C ASN A 15 9.32 23.55 8.85
N GLU A 16 9.25 22.46 9.61
CA GLU A 16 10.42 21.63 9.87
C GLU A 16 10.70 20.57 8.80
N HIS A 17 9.65 19.91 8.31
CA HIS A 17 9.79 18.73 7.46
C HIS A 17 9.68 19.03 5.97
N ARG A 18 9.02 20.12 5.56
CA ARG A 18 8.71 20.41 4.14
C ARG A 18 9.93 20.36 3.22
N LYS A 19 11.10 20.83 3.68
CA LYS A 19 12.33 20.79 2.88
C LYS A 19 12.81 19.37 2.54
N PHE A 20 12.36 18.38 3.30
CA PHE A 20 12.65 16.96 3.10
C PHE A 20 11.55 16.19 2.37
N LEU A 21 10.44 16.87 2.01
CA LEU A 21 9.37 16.28 1.23
C LEU A 21 9.60 16.60 -0.24
N ASN A 22 10.20 15.66 -0.98
CA ASN A 22 10.45 15.82 -2.40
C ASN A 22 9.13 15.96 -3.19
N ASN A 23 8.94 17.06 -3.92
CA ASN A 23 7.73 17.30 -4.69
C ASN A 23 7.73 16.62 -6.07
N SER A 24 8.91 16.27 -6.60
CA SER A 24 9.07 15.65 -7.92
C SER A 24 9.11 14.12 -7.86
N ASP A 25 9.42 13.55 -6.69
CA ASP A 25 9.43 12.09 -6.46
C ASP A 25 8.38 11.69 -5.41
N GLN A 26 7.23 11.21 -5.90
CA GLN A 26 6.11 10.80 -5.05
C GLN A 26 6.46 9.62 -4.13
N THR A 27 7.38 8.75 -4.55
CA THR A 27 7.80 7.59 -3.75
C THR A 27 8.60 8.04 -2.56
N LEU A 28 9.60 8.87 -2.81
CA LEU A 28 10.45 9.42 -1.77
C LEU A 28 9.64 10.28 -0.80
N ARG A 29 8.70 11.08 -1.32
CA ARG A 29 7.73 11.84 -0.52
C ARG A 29 6.93 10.93 0.40
N ASN A 30 6.35 9.86 -0.12
CA ASN A 30 5.56 8.91 0.66
C ASN A 30 6.39 8.19 1.72
N ILE A 31 7.65 7.86 1.42
CA ILE A 31 8.59 7.28 2.39
C ILE A 31 8.85 8.28 3.52
N ALA A 32 9.15 9.54 3.19
CA ALA A 32 9.39 10.60 4.17
C ALA A 32 8.18 10.84 5.08
N LEU A 33 6.98 10.96 4.51
CA LEU A 33 5.74 11.13 5.27
C LEU A 33 5.48 9.97 6.24
N ASN A 34 5.65 8.72 5.76
CA ASN A 34 5.50 7.55 6.62
C ASN A 34 6.60 7.45 7.67
N LEU A 35 7.81 7.90 7.37
CA LEU A 35 8.91 7.92 8.33
C LEU A 35 8.57 8.80 9.54
N VAL A 36 8.05 10.01 9.34
CA VAL A 36 7.65 10.91 10.45
C VAL A 36 6.56 10.27 11.30
N GLU A 37 5.51 9.76 10.66
CA GLU A 37 4.40 9.10 11.37
C GLU A 37 4.86 7.87 12.17
N ASN A 38 5.72 7.06 11.56
CA ASN A 38 6.27 5.88 12.20
C ASN A 38 7.20 6.26 13.36
N TYR A 39 8.04 7.28 13.17
CA TYR A 39 8.92 7.78 14.22
C TYR A 39 8.12 8.26 15.43
N LYS A 40 7.14 9.16 15.24
CA LYS A 40 6.29 9.67 16.33
C LYS A 40 5.50 8.57 17.02
N ALA A 41 4.85 7.69 16.26
CA ALA A 41 4.06 6.59 16.82
C ALA A 41 4.91 5.59 17.61
N GLN A 42 6.15 5.34 17.17
CA GLN A 42 7.06 4.47 17.92
C GLN A 42 7.65 5.18 19.12
N TYR A 43 8.14 6.42 18.96
CA TYR A 43 8.78 7.18 20.03
C TYR A 43 7.93 7.22 21.31
N GLU A 44 6.62 7.45 21.20
CA GLU A 44 5.68 7.40 22.34
C GLU A 44 5.65 6.02 23.02
N VAL A 45 5.68 4.93 22.25
CA VAL A 45 5.73 3.55 22.77
C VAL A 45 7.07 3.29 23.47
N CYS A 46 8.18 3.74 22.89
CA CYS A 46 9.52 3.54 23.44
C CYS A 46 9.69 4.26 24.76
N LYS A 47 9.20 5.51 24.83
CA LYS A 47 9.23 6.34 26.03
C LYS A 47 8.47 5.68 27.18
N THR A 48 7.31 5.09 26.88
CA THR A 48 6.48 4.43 27.90
C THR A 48 7.12 3.15 28.45
N LYS A 49 7.85 2.40 27.61
CA LYS A 49 8.48 1.12 27.99
C LYS A 49 9.95 1.22 28.40
N ASN A 50 10.56 2.40 28.25
CA ASN A 50 12.00 2.61 28.37
C ASN A 50 12.84 1.66 27.48
N ASP A 51 12.28 1.24 26.34
CA ASP A 51 12.92 0.31 25.38
C ASP A 51 13.19 0.98 24.03
N TYR A 52 14.00 2.03 24.08
CA TYR A 52 14.41 2.78 22.88
C TYR A 52 15.19 1.91 21.91
N LYS A 53 15.95 0.93 22.41
CA LYS A 53 16.81 0.08 21.59
C LYS A 53 16.00 -0.80 20.65
N GLU A 54 14.96 -1.48 21.14
CA GLU A 54 14.12 -2.33 20.29
C GLU A 54 13.39 -1.50 19.23
N CYS A 55 12.79 -0.39 19.64
CA CYS A 55 12.13 0.55 18.74
C CYS A 55 13.03 1.07 17.61
N CYS A 56 14.22 1.55 17.96
CA CYS A 56 15.16 2.10 16.99
C CYS A 56 15.65 1.00 16.04
N ASN A 57 15.76 -0.25 16.49
CA ASN A 57 16.08 -1.38 15.61
C ASN A 57 14.96 -1.61 14.58
N TYR A 58 13.69 -1.56 14.98
CA TYR A 58 12.56 -1.69 14.04
C TYR A 58 12.51 -0.54 13.03
N LEU A 59 12.67 0.70 13.47
CA LEU A 59 12.70 1.87 12.59
C LEU A 59 13.84 1.76 11.57
N ASN A 60 15.04 1.39 12.03
CA ASN A 60 16.17 1.17 11.12
C ASN A 60 15.92 0.04 10.13
N LYS A 61 15.34 -1.08 10.56
CA LYS A 61 15.00 -2.21 9.67
C LYS A 61 14.04 -1.76 8.58
N TRP A 62 12.94 -1.10 8.97
CA TRP A 62 11.95 -0.57 8.02
C TRP A 62 12.61 0.43 7.04
N LEU A 63 13.44 1.33 7.55
CA LEU A 63 14.09 2.34 6.73
C LEU A 63 15.11 1.73 5.75
N ASN A 64 15.84 0.70 6.18
CA ASN A 64 16.76 -0.07 5.32
C ASN A 64 16.02 -0.83 4.23
N GLU A 65 14.86 -1.43 4.53
CA GLU A 65 14.01 -2.06 3.52
C GLU A 65 13.55 -1.05 2.47
N LYS A 66 13.14 0.16 2.88
CA LYS A 66 12.75 1.22 1.93
C LYS A 66 13.92 1.74 1.12
N ARG A 67 15.09 1.91 1.74
CA ARG A 67 16.34 2.28 1.05
C ARG A 67 16.69 1.28 -0.03
N ALA A 68 16.70 -0.01 0.33
CA ALA A 68 17.00 -1.12 -0.57
C ALA A 68 16.14 -1.09 -1.83
N LEU A 69 14.83 -0.88 -1.66
CA LEU A 69 13.87 -0.81 -2.77
C LEU A 69 14.08 0.42 -3.64
N TYR A 70 14.28 1.59 -3.01
CA TYR A 70 14.38 2.85 -3.74
C TYR A 70 15.73 3.00 -4.47
N THR A 71 16.83 2.57 -3.87
CA THR A 71 18.19 2.79 -4.39
C THR A 71 18.82 1.57 -5.05
N SER A 72 18.06 0.49 -5.25
CA SER A 72 18.56 -0.81 -5.74
C SER A 72 19.74 -1.30 -4.89
N ASN A 73 19.54 -1.38 -3.56
CA ASN A 73 20.60 -1.65 -2.57
C ASN A 73 21.85 -0.80 -2.76
N ALA A 74 21.64 0.51 -2.92
CA ALA A 74 22.67 1.51 -3.14
C ALA A 74 23.47 1.38 -4.44
N LYS A 75 23.01 0.60 -5.42
CA LYS A 75 23.63 0.55 -6.75
C LYS A 75 23.14 1.65 -7.70
N CYS A 76 21.97 2.26 -7.42
CA CYS A 76 21.44 3.36 -8.21
C CYS A 76 21.97 4.70 -7.70
N LYS A 77 22.94 5.30 -8.41
CA LYS A 77 23.64 6.51 -7.95
C LYS A 77 22.70 7.70 -7.75
N SER A 78 21.88 8.03 -8.76
CA SER A 78 20.97 9.19 -8.67
C SER A 78 19.97 9.06 -7.52
N HIS A 79 19.43 7.86 -7.30
CA HIS A 79 18.51 7.60 -6.19
C HIS A 79 19.21 7.61 -4.83
N ASN A 80 20.48 7.22 -4.74
CA ASN A 80 21.25 7.38 -3.49
C ASN A 80 21.40 8.84 -3.09
N GLU A 81 21.69 9.73 -4.04
CA GLU A 81 21.83 11.16 -3.77
C GLU A 81 20.51 11.75 -3.25
N LEU A 82 19.39 11.37 -3.87
CA LEU A 82 18.06 11.75 -3.39
C LEU A 82 17.76 11.18 -2.00
N TRP A 83 18.09 9.91 -1.77
CA TRP A 83 17.88 9.26 -0.47
C TRP A 83 18.63 9.97 0.65
N GLU A 84 19.91 10.27 0.43
CA GLU A 84 20.76 10.94 1.42
C GLU A 84 20.20 12.32 1.78
N HIS A 85 19.84 13.10 0.77
CA HIS A 85 19.33 14.45 0.98
C HIS A 85 17.99 14.47 1.71
N TYR A 86 17.01 13.70 1.21
CA TYR A 86 15.64 13.79 1.68
C TYR A 86 15.37 12.90 2.90
N ILE A 87 15.88 11.67 2.92
CA ILE A 87 15.51 10.68 3.94
C ILE A 87 16.48 10.67 5.12
N GLU A 88 17.79 10.60 4.86
CA GLU A 88 18.79 10.65 5.94
C GLU A 88 18.84 12.05 6.58
N GLY A 89 18.66 13.09 5.77
CA GLY A 89 18.45 14.46 6.25
C GLY A 89 17.24 14.60 7.18
N LEU A 90 16.09 14.02 6.80
CA LEU A 90 14.89 14.00 7.64
C LEU A 90 15.10 13.21 8.94
N TRP A 91 15.72 12.03 8.86
CA TRP A 91 16.05 11.21 10.03
C TRP A 91 16.86 11.98 11.07
N THR A 92 17.83 12.78 10.61
CA THR A 92 18.65 13.64 11.46
C THR A 92 17.81 14.77 12.05
N LYS A 93 17.01 15.46 11.22
CA LYS A 93 16.19 16.60 11.68
C LYS A 93 15.18 16.21 12.77
N MET A 94 14.51 15.07 12.63
CA MET A 94 13.50 14.62 13.62
C MET A 94 14.08 14.38 15.02
N GLN A 95 15.40 14.24 15.14
CA GLN A 95 16.09 13.91 16.38
C GLN A 95 16.95 15.07 16.92
N GLU A 96 16.94 16.21 16.24
CA GLU A 96 17.76 17.38 16.58
C GLU A 96 17.48 17.90 17.99
N HIS A 97 16.22 17.82 18.43
CA HIS A 97 15.77 18.30 19.75
C HIS A 97 15.72 17.21 20.83
N VAL A 98 16.24 16.01 20.55
CA VAL A 98 16.34 14.94 21.57
C VAL A 98 17.58 15.20 22.41
N GLU A 99 17.38 15.52 23.70
CA GLU A 99 18.48 15.91 24.60
C GLU A 99 19.37 14.72 25.00
N LYS A 100 18.76 13.55 25.26
CA LYS A 100 19.46 12.38 25.74
C LYS A 100 19.93 11.48 24.61
N GLU A 101 21.22 11.16 24.60
CA GLU A 101 21.83 10.33 23.55
C GLU A 101 21.28 8.89 23.54
N GLU A 102 20.88 8.36 24.69
CA GLU A 102 20.24 7.04 24.79
C GLU A 102 18.83 6.98 24.19
N GLU A 103 18.16 8.13 24.06
CA GLU A 103 16.84 8.25 23.45
C GLU A 103 16.93 8.45 21.92
N LYS A 104 18.11 8.82 21.41
CA LYS A 104 18.34 8.99 19.97
C LYS A 104 18.44 7.63 19.28
N CYS A 105 17.66 7.47 18.21
CA CYS A 105 17.81 6.39 17.27
C CYS A 105 19.00 6.64 16.33
N LYS A 106 20.16 6.07 16.71
CA LYS A 106 21.32 6.01 15.82
C LYS A 106 20.96 5.26 14.53
N ARG A 107 21.27 5.88 13.39
CA ARG A 107 21.10 5.28 12.07
C ARG A 107 22.06 4.10 11.94
N LYS A 108 21.54 2.93 11.55
CA LYS A 108 22.29 1.71 11.26
C LYS A 108 21.95 1.26 9.85
N VAL A 109 22.77 1.69 8.89
CA VAL A 109 22.63 1.24 7.50
C VAL A 109 22.98 -0.24 7.43
N SER A 110 22.05 -1.06 6.95
CA SER A 110 22.26 -2.48 6.69
C SER A 110 21.47 -2.90 5.46
N GLY A 111 21.85 -4.02 4.86
CA GLY A 111 21.23 -4.55 3.65
C GLY A 111 22.16 -5.57 3.01
N PRO A 112 21.69 -6.31 2.00
CA PRO A 112 22.55 -7.21 1.25
C PRO A 112 23.60 -6.41 0.47
N ASP A 113 24.85 -6.88 0.52
CA ASP A 113 25.98 -6.24 -0.20
C ASP A 113 25.86 -6.36 -1.73
N PHE A 114 24.98 -7.26 -2.18
CA PHE A 114 24.81 -7.64 -3.58
C PHE A 114 23.41 -7.29 -4.11
N PHE A 115 23.40 -6.75 -5.33
CA PHE A 115 22.22 -6.57 -6.16
C PHE A 115 22.65 -6.85 -7.60
N GLN A 116 21.83 -7.59 -8.37
CA GLN A 116 22.23 -8.03 -9.71
C GLN A 116 22.15 -6.85 -10.69
N ASP A 117 23.27 -6.54 -11.34
CA ASP A 117 23.39 -5.39 -12.22
C ASP A 117 22.39 -5.39 -13.39
N LYS A 118 21.97 -6.58 -13.85
CA LYS A 118 20.98 -6.72 -14.93
C LYS A 118 19.60 -6.11 -14.61
N TRP A 119 19.29 -5.88 -13.34
CA TRP A 119 18.04 -5.26 -12.90
C TRP A 119 18.19 -3.75 -12.62
N ILE A 120 19.40 -3.20 -12.77
CA ILE A 120 19.64 -1.76 -12.64
C ILE A 120 19.18 -1.09 -13.94
N ILE A 121 18.26 -0.14 -13.80
CA ILE A 121 17.75 0.63 -14.93
C ILE A 121 18.86 1.59 -15.40
N SER A 122 19.01 1.75 -16.71
CA SER A 122 20.06 2.61 -17.31
C SER A 122 20.03 4.06 -16.82
N SER A 123 18.85 4.57 -16.46
CA SER A 123 18.67 5.93 -15.91
C SER A 123 19.30 6.12 -14.51
N CYS A 124 19.66 5.06 -13.79
CA CYS A 124 20.23 5.14 -12.45
C CYS A 124 21.58 5.89 -12.37
N ASN A 125 22.35 5.87 -13.46
CA ASN A 125 23.67 6.50 -13.53
C ASN A 125 23.65 7.83 -14.29
N ASN A 126 22.53 8.19 -14.92
CA ASN A 126 22.39 9.47 -15.58
C ASN A 126 22.01 10.54 -14.56
N SER A 127 22.88 11.52 -14.40
CA SER A 127 22.68 12.72 -13.57
C SER A 127 21.70 13.73 -14.17
N GLN A 128 21.18 13.46 -15.38
CA GLN A 128 20.10 14.24 -15.95
C GLN A 128 18.81 13.86 -15.23
N SER A 129 18.39 14.74 -14.31
CA SER A 129 17.02 14.83 -13.84
C SER A 129 16.10 14.67 -15.05
N ILE A 130 15.28 13.62 -15.04
CA ILE A 130 14.21 13.50 -16.02
C ILE A 130 13.26 14.65 -15.69
N VAL A 131 13.48 15.79 -16.34
CA VAL A 131 12.53 16.89 -16.36
C VAL A 131 11.29 16.31 -17.02
N ILE A 132 10.32 15.92 -16.20
CA ILE A 132 8.98 15.66 -16.68
C ILE A 132 8.54 17.01 -17.26
N GLN A 133 8.43 17.09 -18.59
CA GLN A 133 7.89 18.30 -19.20
C GLN A 133 6.48 18.49 -18.62
N ASP A 134 6.27 19.61 -17.93
CA ASP A 134 4.98 19.98 -17.34
C ASP A 134 3.89 20.19 -18.40
N SER A 135 4.28 20.24 -19.67
CA SER A 135 3.39 20.32 -20.82
C SER A 135 3.51 19.06 -21.69
N CYS A 136 2.37 18.41 -21.92
CA CYS A 136 2.22 17.56 -23.08
C CYS A 136 2.51 18.41 -24.33
N PRO A 137 3.26 17.90 -25.34
CA PRO A 137 3.33 18.59 -26.62
C PRO A 137 1.91 18.77 -27.13
N GLU A 138 1.58 20.01 -27.49
CA GLU A 138 0.27 20.40 -28.01
C GLU A 138 -0.05 19.49 -29.20
N VAL A 139 -0.93 18.51 -28.97
CA VAL A 139 -1.44 17.66 -30.04
C VAL A 139 -2.30 18.59 -30.88
N ALA A 140 -1.87 18.83 -32.13
CA ALA A 140 -2.63 19.64 -33.07
C ALA A 140 -4.11 19.21 -33.02
N GLU A 141 -4.99 20.17 -32.75
CA GLU A 141 -6.43 19.91 -32.65
C GLU A 141 -6.87 19.09 -33.87
N PRO A 142 -7.54 17.94 -33.65
CA PRO A 142 -8.13 17.21 -34.76
C PRO A 142 -9.09 18.14 -35.48
N LYS A 143 -8.83 18.42 -36.76
CA LYS A 143 -9.74 19.21 -37.61
C LYS A 143 -11.15 18.64 -37.48
N GLU A 144 -12.04 19.46 -36.95
CA GLU A 144 -13.44 19.15 -36.72
C GLU A 144 -14.04 18.64 -38.04
N LYS A 145 -14.44 17.37 -38.07
CA LYS A 145 -15.18 16.82 -39.22
C LYS A 145 -16.63 17.20 -39.03
N GLU A 146 -17.15 18.05 -39.94
CA GLU A 146 -18.56 18.39 -39.98
C GLU A 146 -19.43 17.13 -40.03
N CYS A 147 -20.36 17.02 -39.09
CA CYS A 147 -21.36 15.95 -39.08
C CYS A 147 -22.38 16.16 -40.21
N PRO A 148 -22.80 15.11 -40.93
CA PRO A 148 -23.91 15.22 -41.87
C PRO A 148 -25.24 15.54 -41.13
N PRO A 149 -26.17 16.27 -41.76
CA PRO A 149 -27.40 16.72 -41.12
C PRO A 149 -28.26 15.55 -40.66
N THR A 150 -28.68 15.63 -39.40
CA THR A 150 -29.53 14.65 -38.71
C THR A 150 -30.96 14.69 -39.27
N ILE A 151 -31.43 13.57 -39.82
CA ILE A 151 -32.86 13.35 -40.08
C ILE A 151 -33.53 13.05 -38.73
N PRO A 152 -34.65 13.71 -38.38
CA PRO A 152 -35.33 13.45 -37.12
C PRO A 152 -35.95 12.05 -37.11
N PRO A 153 -35.72 11.21 -36.08
CA PRO A 153 -36.40 9.93 -35.97
C PRO A 153 -37.87 10.15 -35.61
N THR A 154 -38.74 9.59 -36.45
CA THR A 154 -40.16 9.47 -36.19
C THR A 154 -40.42 8.30 -35.25
N SER A 155 -41.44 8.46 -34.41
CA SER A 155 -42.15 7.45 -33.62
C SER A 155 -41.75 7.30 -32.14
N SER A 156 -42.78 7.50 -31.32
CA SER A 156 -42.84 7.50 -29.89
C SER A 156 -43.07 6.09 -29.33
N SER A 157 -42.18 5.62 -28.46
CA SER A 157 -42.50 4.55 -27.49
C SER A 157 -41.82 4.73 -26.12
N CYS A 158 -41.21 5.89 -25.87
CA CYS A 158 -40.26 6.09 -24.77
C CYS A 158 -40.87 6.20 -23.35
N LYS A 159 -42.19 6.03 -23.15
CA LYS A 159 -42.80 6.11 -21.81
C LYS A 159 -42.89 4.76 -21.08
N ALA A 160 -42.88 3.63 -21.78
CA ALA A 160 -43.05 2.31 -21.14
C ALA A 160 -41.72 1.68 -20.66
N VAL A 161 -40.57 2.11 -21.20
CA VAL A 161 -39.25 1.54 -20.89
C VAL A 161 -38.60 2.22 -19.68
N LEU A 162 -38.94 3.48 -19.40
CA LEU A 162 -38.36 4.23 -18.28
C LEU A 162 -38.94 3.78 -16.93
N THR A 163 -40.23 3.49 -16.82
CA THR A 163 -40.83 3.08 -15.53
C THR A 163 -40.42 1.68 -15.09
N THR A 164 -40.22 0.75 -16.02
CA THR A 164 -39.85 -0.63 -15.72
C THR A 164 -38.40 -0.75 -15.25
N THR A 165 -37.49 0.05 -15.80
CA THR A 165 -36.07 0.05 -15.41
C THR A 165 -35.83 0.58 -14.00
N TYR A 166 -36.48 1.67 -13.59
CA TYR A 166 -36.33 2.22 -12.23
C TYR A 166 -36.91 1.29 -11.15
N VAL A 167 -38.05 0.65 -11.42
CA VAL A 167 -38.66 -0.31 -10.48
C VAL A 167 -37.76 -1.52 -10.27
N ILE A 168 -37.20 -2.08 -11.35
CA ILE A 168 -36.27 -3.22 -11.26
C ILE A 168 -34.99 -2.82 -10.51
N PHE A 169 -34.43 -1.64 -10.81
CA PHE A 169 -33.23 -1.15 -10.13
C PHE A 169 -33.48 -0.90 -8.63
N GLY A 170 -34.65 -0.37 -8.26
CA GLY A 170 -35.06 -0.20 -6.87
C GLY A 170 -35.17 -1.53 -6.11
N ILE A 171 -35.75 -2.55 -6.73
CA ILE A 171 -35.85 -3.91 -6.16
C ILE A 171 -34.45 -4.54 -5.98
N LEU A 172 -33.54 -4.34 -6.95
CA LEU A 172 -32.17 -4.85 -6.87
C LEU A 172 -31.41 -4.18 -5.72
N LEU A 173 -31.48 -2.86 -5.58
CA LEU A 173 -30.84 -2.15 -4.46
C LEU A 173 -31.42 -2.55 -3.11
N PHE A 174 -32.75 -2.69 -3.02
CA PHE A 174 -33.42 -3.11 -1.79
C PHE A 174 -33.04 -4.55 -1.41
N SER A 175 -32.97 -5.48 -2.39
CA SER A 175 -32.55 -6.86 -2.13
C SER A 175 -31.08 -6.93 -1.69
N MET A 176 -30.18 -6.15 -2.30
CA MET A 176 -28.78 -6.05 -1.85
C MET A 176 -28.66 -5.50 -0.42
N TYR A 177 -29.49 -4.52 -0.06
CA TYR A 177 -29.56 -3.99 1.30
C TYR A 177 -30.04 -5.05 2.30
N LEU A 178 -31.14 -5.75 1.99
CA LEU A 178 -31.67 -6.82 2.83
C LEU A 178 -30.65 -7.95 3.03
N LEU A 179 -29.93 -8.36 1.99
CA LEU A 179 -28.89 -9.38 2.10
C LEU A 179 -27.74 -8.93 3.02
N ARG A 180 -27.35 -7.65 2.97
CA ARG A 180 -26.32 -7.10 3.89
C ARG A 180 -26.79 -7.07 5.33
N VAL A 181 -28.05 -6.68 5.56
CA VAL A 181 -28.66 -6.66 6.90
C VAL A 181 -28.81 -8.09 7.44
N LEU A 182 -29.33 -9.01 6.63
CA LEU A 182 -29.47 -10.43 7.00
C LEU A 182 -28.11 -11.06 7.31
N LYS A 183 -27.06 -10.76 6.51
CA LYS A 183 -25.70 -11.24 6.77
C LYS A 183 -25.14 -10.68 8.10
N LYS A 184 -25.41 -9.42 8.43
CA LYS A 184 -25.02 -8.84 9.74
C LYS A 184 -25.77 -9.49 10.90
N ILE A 185 -27.08 -9.70 10.76
CA ILE A 185 -27.90 -10.37 11.78
C ILE A 185 -27.42 -11.81 11.97
N LEU A 186 -27.21 -12.56 10.88
CA LEU A 186 -26.71 -13.93 10.93
C LEU A 186 -25.31 -14.00 11.55
N TYR A 187 -24.42 -13.08 11.21
CA TYR A 187 -23.08 -13.00 11.82
C TYR A 187 -23.17 -12.69 13.32
N SER A 188 -24.07 -11.79 13.73
CA SER A 188 -24.28 -11.48 15.13
C SER A 188 -24.88 -12.66 15.90
N ILE A 189 -25.85 -13.38 15.33
CA ILE A 189 -26.42 -14.61 15.92
C ILE A 189 -25.33 -15.68 16.03
N LEU A 190 -24.55 -15.89 14.97
CA LEU A 190 -23.44 -16.84 14.94
C LEU A 190 -22.40 -16.50 16.01
N TYR A 191 -22.03 -15.22 16.13
CA TYR A 191 -21.12 -14.73 17.15
C TYR A 191 -21.65 -14.96 18.57
N ILE A 192 -22.94 -14.69 18.82
CA ILE A 192 -23.58 -14.96 20.12
C ILE A 192 -23.58 -16.47 20.43
N VAL A 193 -23.93 -17.32 19.46
CA VAL A 193 -23.96 -18.78 19.63
C VAL A 193 -22.56 -19.31 19.94
N PHE A 194 -21.53 -18.94 19.17
CA PHE A 194 -20.15 -19.36 19.43
C PHE A 194 -19.59 -18.80 20.74
N SER A 195 -19.99 -17.59 21.14
CA SER A 195 -19.59 -17.02 22.43
C SER A 195 -20.25 -17.76 23.60
N SER A 196 -21.47 -18.28 23.44
CA SER A 196 -22.16 -19.09 24.47
C SER A 196 -21.67 -20.55 24.55
N VAL A 197 -21.12 -21.08 23.44
CA VAL A 197 -20.59 -22.46 23.35
C VAL A 197 -19.08 -22.54 23.68
N GLY A 198 -18.45 -21.41 24.01
CA GLY A 198 -17.04 -21.31 24.42
C GLY A 198 -16.72 -21.76 25.85
N MET A 199 -17.47 -22.73 26.42
CA MET A 199 -17.22 -23.19 27.79
C MET A 199 -17.57 -24.67 28.00
N LYS A 200 -16.72 -25.59 27.49
CA LYS A 200 -16.35 -26.91 28.07
C LYS A 200 -15.67 -27.81 27.01
N ILE A 201 -14.40 -27.57 26.74
CA ILE A 201 -13.52 -28.62 26.17
C ILE A 201 -12.09 -28.52 26.76
N ASN A 202 -11.97 -28.29 28.06
CA ASN A 202 -10.73 -28.55 28.77
C ASN A 202 -10.99 -29.66 29.78
N ASN A 203 -10.79 -30.89 29.32
CA ASN A 203 -10.38 -32.08 30.08
C ASN A 203 -10.64 -33.33 29.22
N LEU A 204 -9.83 -33.55 28.19
CA LEU A 204 -9.64 -34.88 27.57
C LEU A 204 -8.55 -34.87 26.49
N ILE A 205 -7.36 -34.36 26.83
CA ILE A 205 -6.13 -34.74 26.10
C ILE A 205 -5.04 -35.02 27.14
N ARG A 206 -5.28 -36.08 27.92
CA ARG A 206 -4.24 -36.82 28.62
C ARG A 206 -4.39 -38.28 28.21
N GLY A 207 -3.51 -38.71 27.31
CA GLY A 207 -3.30 -40.11 26.96
C GLY A 207 -3.99 -40.56 25.68
N GLU A 208 -3.28 -40.53 24.55
CA GLU A 208 -2.94 -41.75 23.82
C GLU A 208 -2.04 -41.43 22.62
N LYS A 209 -0.90 -42.14 22.56
CA LYS A 209 -0.12 -42.31 21.33
C LYS A 209 -0.87 -43.32 20.46
N ILE A 210 -1.36 -42.93 19.28
CA ILE A 210 -1.63 -43.90 18.21
C ILE A 210 -1.14 -43.33 16.87
N LYS A 211 -0.11 -43.99 16.33
CA LYS A 211 0.26 -43.98 14.92
C LYS A 211 -0.93 -44.47 14.08
N ARG A 212 -1.30 -43.77 13.01
CA ARG A 212 -1.60 -44.42 11.73
C ARG A 212 -1.52 -43.45 10.56
N ARG A 213 -1.28 -44.08 9.43
CA ARG A 213 -0.76 -43.60 8.16
C ARG A 213 -1.92 -43.57 7.15
N ASP A 214 -1.72 -42.77 6.11
CA ASP A 214 -2.26 -42.90 4.75
C ASP A 214 -3.69 -42.44 4.40
N ALA A 215 -3.74 -41.88 3.19
CA ALA A 215 -4.87 -41.64 2.27
C ALA A 215 -5.85 -40.53 2.68
N ASP A 216 -6.32 -39.63 1.83
CA ASP A 216 -6.28 -39.44 0.39
C ASP A 216 -6.73 -37.97 0.16
N LYS A 217 -6.05 -37.21 -0.67
CA LYS A 217 -6.50 -36.84 -2.02
C LYS A 217 -7.52 -35.68 -2.07
N GLU A 218 -7.10 -34.67 -2.83
CA GLU A 218 -7.90 -33.85 -3.74
C GLU A 218 -8.53 -32.51 -3.27
N ASN A 219 -8.31 -31.52 -4.16
CA ASN A 219 -9.21 -30.43 -4.56
C ASN A 219 -9.14 -29.10 -3.77
N ASN A 220 -8.38 -28.11 -4.27
CA ASN A 220 -8.76 -27.30 -5.43
C ASN A 220 -7.81 -26.11 -5.63
N GLU A 221 -7.14 -26.09 -6.78
CA GLU A 221 -6.73 -24.87 -7.47
C GLU A 221 -7.98 -24.07 -7.85
N SER A 222 -7.95 -22.75 -7.64
CA SER A 222 -8.65 -21.75 -8.48
C SER A 222 -8.66 -20.39 -7.77
N PHE A 223 -7.70 -19.52 -8.09
CA PHE A 223 -8.04 -18.11 -8.32
C PHE A 223 -7.42 -17.67 -9.64
N ARG A 224 -8.34 -17.31 -10.53
CA ARG A 224 -8.19 -17.07 -11.95
C ARG A 224 -7.18 -15.95 -12.24
N SER A 225 -6.33 -16.22 -13.22
CA SER A 225 -5.83 -15.20 -14.14
C SER A 225 -7.03 -14.53 -14.83
N TYR A 226 -7.10 -13.21 -14.72
CA TYR A 226 -7.83 -12.38 -15.68
C TYR A 226 -6.78 -11.55 -16.41
N ASP A 227 -6.34 -12.06 -17.55
CA ASP A 227 -5.86 -11.21 -18.63
C ASP A 227 -7.08 -10.55 -19.27
N ASN A 228 -7.13 -9.22 -19.27
CA ASN A 228 -7.69 -8.50 -20.40
C ASN A 228 -7.00 -7.14 -20.58
N SER A 229 -6.31 -7.10 -21.72
CA SER A 229 -5.92 -6.00 -22.60
C SER A 229 -6.32 -4.55 -22.30
N ASN A 230 -5.38 -3.68 -22.68
CA ASN A 230 -5.50 -2.25 -22.99
C ASN A 230 -5.68 -1.32 -21.80
N VAL A 231 -4.60 -1.12 -21.07
CA VAL A 231 -4.37 0.14 -20.34
C VAL A 231 -3.07 0.75 -20.86
N GLU A 232 -3.27 1.92 -21.43
CA GLU A 232 -2.29 2.86 -21.97
C GLU A 232 -1.13 3.10 -20.98
N SER A 233 0.06 3.26 -21.54
CA SER A 233 1.32 3.33 -20.79
C SER A 233 1.37 4.51 -19.84
N LEU A 234 1.13 4.28 -18.55
CA LEU A 234 1.55 5.20 -17.50
C LEU A 234 2.12 4.43 -16.29
N ASP A 235 3.35 4.82 -15.98
CA ASP A 235 4.15 4.51 -14.79
C ASP A 235 4.30 3.04 -14.37
N ARG A 236 5.20 2.32 -15.04
CA ARG A 236 5.64 0.94 -14.69
C ARG A 236 6.53 0.85 -13.43
N ARG A 237 6.68 1.91 -12.63
CA ARG A 237 7.67 1.93 -11.52
C ARG A 237 7.29 1.10 -10.29
N PHE A 238 6.05 0.64 -10.15
CA PHE A 238 5.62 -0.10 -8.95
C PHE A 238 4.78 -1.34 -9.26
N ASN A 239 5.43 -2.42 -9.68
CA ASN A 239 4.92 -3.78 -9.47
C ASN A 239 5.70 -4.40 -8.30
N VAL A 240 5.21 -4.24 -7.07
CA VAL A 240 5.78 -4.92 -5.90
C VAL A 240 4.99 -6.19 -5.65
N ILE A 241 5.54 -7.34 -6.05
CA ILE A 241 5.04 -8.66 -5.70
C ILE A 241 5.45 -8.94 -4.24
N TYR A 242 4.47 -9.07 -3.36
CA TYR A 242 4.70 -9.42 -1.96
C TYR A 242 4.95 -10.93 -1.84
N ASN A 243 6.22 -11.34 -1.79
CA ASN A 243 6.58 -12.70 -1.41
C ASN A 243 6.91 -12.72 0.09
N SER A 244 5.95 -13.25 0.87
CA SER A 244 6.17 -13.66 2.26
C SER A 244 7.07 -14.91 2.25
N PHE A 245 8.38 -14.74 2.49
CA PHE A 245 9.27 -15.88 2.71
C PHE A 245 9.09 -16.38 4.15
N GLN A 246 8.49 -17.56 4.29
CA GLN A 246 8.73 -18.48 5.38
C GLN A 246 9.83 -19.44 4.93
N ASN A 247 10.96 -19.43 5.64
CA ASN A 247 11.79 -20.58 5.98
C ASN A 247 12.87 -20.14 6.97
#